data_AF-A0A942BH82-F1
#
_entry.id   AF-A0A942BH82-F1
#
_cell.length_a   1.000
_cell.length_b   1.000
_cell.length_c   1.000
_cell.angle_alpha   90.00
_cell.angle_beta   90.00
_cell.angle_gamma   90.00
#
_symmetry.space_group_name_H-M   'P 1'
#
loop_
_entity.id
_entity.type
_entity.pdbx_description
1 polymer ?
#
loop_
_entity_poly.entity_id
_entity_poly.type
_entity_poly.pdbx_seq_one_letter_code
_entity_poly.pdbx_strand_id
1 'polypeptide(L)'
;MSAAPAKASQEILRELKHFIEASVERLGTTKALPPKSFPKFHWPPHPESYDYHITPDRFTESTKLELVGETFDVRVANTEYGVFGRCEELWLESLGSTEADMLKKMAKAADPLIQRQLGIARTIGRVGRYKGPLKELPAGDLIKLLYYEDRGLAAEAKSAIETSPDWKDFTQALIAILRDDKHPHRRSAQWCALDIFEDLPRYVSSPEEEMEAVEGMLDLIWTAEDDYCRTIFKAGVVLGGHLPSKHGGPVLIECLQAPSPFGRRAAIHGLFHVVEWDSGMKGAVVKALRSMLESEREPLLKHFAERMANDIESDATDHIPEPRFEGEEW
;
A
#
# COMPACT_ATOMS: atom_id res chain seq x y z
N MET A 1 31.71 -7.10 -15.68
CA MET A 1 30.52 -7.89 -16.10
C MET A 1 29.38 -7.58 -15.15
N SER A 2 28.36 -6.85 -15.62
CA SER A 2 26.97 -6.94 -15.14
C SER A 2 26.08 -6.19 -16.13
N ALA A 3 25.55 -6.93 -17.11
CA ALA A 3 24.56 -6.46 -18.09
C ALA A 3 23.16 -7.05 -17.81
N ALA A 4 23.00 -7.71 -16.65
CA ALA A 4 21.78 -8.41 -16.25
C ALA A 4 20.66 -7.53 -15.63
N PRO A 5 20.92 -6.44 -14.88
CA PRO A 5 19.87 -5.69 -14.17
C PRO A 5 18.84 -5.05 -15.11
N ALA A 6 19.32 -4.53 -16.25
CA ALA A 6 18.46 -3.86 -17.23
C ALA A 6 17.40 -4.79 -17.83
N LYS A 7 17.69 -6.10 -17.96
CA LYS A 7 16.76 -7.06 -18.56
C LYS A 7 15.65 -7.46 -17.59
N ALA A 8 15.98 -7.71 -16.32
CA ALA A 8 15.02 -8.08 -15.29
C ALA A 8 14.02 -6.93 -15.02
N SER A 9 14.54 -5.72 -14.86
CA SER A 9 13.72 -4.51 -14.67
C SER A 9 12.74 -4.26 -15.83
N GLN A 10 13.19 -4.41 -17.08
CA GLN A 10 12.32 -4.29 -18.26
C GLN A 10 11.25 -5.38 -18.32
N GLU A 11 11.55 -6.60 -17.89
CA GLU A 11 10.59 -7.70 -17.84
C GLU A 11 9.49 -7.44 -16.82
N ILE A 12 9.85 -6.99 -15.61
CA ILE A 12 8.89 -6.61 -14.56
C ILE A 12 7.99 -5.47 -15.05
N LEU A 13 8.56 -4.43 -15.67
CA LEU A 13 7.80 -3.32 -16.23
C LEU A 13 6.82 -3.77 -17.31
N ARG A 14 7.25 -4.67 -18.21
CA ARG A 14 6.39 -5.22 -19.26
C ARG A 14 5.23 -6.02 -18.67
N GLU A 15 5.50 -6.86 -17.68
CA GLU A 15 4.47 -7.63 -16.97
C GLU A 15 3.45 -6.71 -16.26
N LEU A 16 3.93 -5.64 -15.61
CA LEU A 16 3.07 -4.65 -14.98
C LEU A 16 2.13 -3.99 -16.00
N LYS A 17 2.66 -3.52 -17.13
CA LYS A 17 1.85 -2.87 -18.18
C LYS A 17 0.74 -3.78 -18.69
N HIS A 18 1.09 -5.04 -18.98
CA HIS A 18 0.11 -6.04 -19.42
C HIS A 18 -0.95 -6.32 -18.34
N PHE A 19 -0.53 -6.41 -17.08
CA PHE A 19 -1.45 -6.59 -15.95
C PHE A 19 -2.44 -5.42 -15.80
N ILE A 20 -1.98 -4.17 -15.96
CA ILE A 20 -2.85 -2.98 -15.89
C ILE A 20 -3.90 -3.05 -17.00
N GLU A 21 -3.49 -3.29 -18.23
CA GLU A 21 -4.39 -3.39 -19.39
C GLU A 21 -5.46 -4.49 -19.18
N ALA A 22 -5.04 -5.70 -18.80
CA ALA A 22 -5.94 -6.81 -18.55
C ALA A 22 -6.90 -6.53 -17.38
N SER A 23 -6.44 -5.82 -16.34
CA SER A 23 -7.28 -5.46 -15.20
C SER A 23 -8.31 -4.40 -15.55
N VAL A 24 -7.96 -3.42 -16.38
CA VAL A 24 -8.90 -2.42 -16.90
C VAL A 24 -9.99 -3.08 -17.74
N GLU A 25 -9.62 -4.01 -18.63
CA GLU A 25 -10.59 -4.77 -19.43
C GLU A 25 -11.55 -5.57 -18.54
N ARG A 26 -11.00 -6.27 -17.53
CA ARG A 26 -11.79 -7.08 -16.59
C ARG A 26 -12.73 -6.24 -15.71
N LEU A 27 -12.28 -5.09 -15.23
CA LEU A 27 -13.04 -4.25 -14.30
C LEU A 27 -13.98 -3.28 -15.03
N GLY A 28 -13.75 -3.02 -16.32
CA GLY A 28 -14.59 -2.17 -17.16
C GLY A 28 -14.55 -0.68 -16.79
N THR A 29 -13.52 -0.23 -16.07
CA THR A 29 -13.36 1.16 -15.64
C THR A 29 -11.90 1.52 -15.48
N THR A 30 -11.59 2.81 -15.66
CA THR A 30 -10.30 3.41 -15.32
C THR A 30 -10.39 4.39 -14.14
N LYS A 31 -11.60 4.62 -13.61
CA LYS A 31 -11.81 5.50 -12.48
C LYS A 31 -11.17 4.91 -11.22
N ALA A 32 -10.44 5.73 -10.47
CA ALA A 32 -9.90 5.32 -9.17
C ALA A 32 -11.04 4.88 -8.24
N LEU A 33 -10.83 3.78 -7.53
CA LEU A 33 -11.72 3.27 -6.50
C LEU A 33 -11.13 3.53 -5.12
N PRO A 34 -11.96 3.91 -4.13
CA PRO A 34 -11.49 4.01 -2.76
C PRO A 34 -10.99 2.62 -2.31
N PRO A 35 -9.78 2.54 -1.76
CA PRO A 35 -9.20 1.29 -1.30
C PRO A 35 -9.95 0.81 -0.05
N LYS A 36 -10.17 -0.50 0.07
CA LYS A 36 -10.85 -1.05 1.24
C LYS A 36 -9.86 -1.04 2.41
N SER A 37 -10.27 -0.46 3.55
CA SER A 37 -9.56 -0.69 4.81
C SER A 37 -9.92 -2.10 5.29
N PHE A 38 -9.01 -3.04 5.16
CA PHE A 38 -9.16 -4.33 5.81
C PHE A 38 -8.43 -4.33 7.15
N PRO A 39 -9.01 -4.93 8.20
CA PRO A 39 -8.30 -5.16 9.44
C PRO A 39 -7.02 -5.97 9.15
N LYS A 40 -5.95 -5.69 9.89
CA LYS A 40 -4.68 -6.43 9.77
C LYS A 40 -4.97 -7.93 9.77
N PHE A 41 -4.56 -8.62 8.71
CA PHE A 41 -4.69 -10.05 8.61
C PHE A 41 -3.84 -10.71 9.70
N HIS A 42 -4.47 -11.46 10.59
CA HIS A 42 -3.80 -12.18 11.65
C HIS A 42 -4.04 -13.67 11.45
N TRP A 43 -2.96 -14.41 11.24
CA TRP A 43 -2.99 -15.85 11.09
C TRP A 43 -1.69 -16.47 11.61
N PRO A 44 -1.74 -17.63 12.30
CA PRO A 44 -2.93 -18.38 12.69
C PRO A 44 -3.75 -17.67 13.78
N PRO A 45 -5.07 -17.95 13.89
CA PRO A 45 -5.87 -17.47 15.01
C PRO A 45 -5.48 -18.19 16.31
N HIS A 46 -5.92 -17.65 17.45
CA HIS A 46 -5.73 -18.28 18.75
C HIS A 46 -6.35 -19.69 18.76
N PRO A 47 -5.61 -20.74 19.15
CA PRO A 47 -6.13 -22.10 19.19
C PRO A 47 -7.12 -22.27 20.35
N GLU A 48 -8.39 -22.48 20.06
CA GLU A 48 -9.44 -22.62 21.09
C GLU A 48 -9.18 -23.78 22.06
N SER A 49 -8.50 -24.86 21.62
CA SER A 49 -8.14 -25.98 22.52
C SER A 49 -7.24 -25.57 23.69
N TYR A 50 -6.47 -24.48 23.52
CA TYR A 50 -5.57 -23.96 24.55
C TYR A 50 -6.35 -23.47 25.79
N ASP A 51 -7.47 -22.79 25.58
CA ASP A 51 -8.29 -22.21 26.66
C ASP A 51 -8.94 -23.27 27.55
N TYR A 52 -9.06 -24.50 27.05
CA TYR A 52 -9.65 -25.65 27.75
C TYR A 52 -8.62 -26.72 28.11
N HIS A 53 -7.32 -26.43 27.94
CA HIS A 53 -6.22 -27.35 28.24
C HIS A 53 -6.36 -28.72 27.55
N ILE A 54 -6.90 -28.75 26.33
CA ILE A 54 -7.04 -30.00 25.56
C ILE A 54 -5.68 -30.37 24.98
N THR A 55 -5.15 -31.50 25.43
CA THR A 55 -3.84 -31.98 25.01
C THR A 55 -3.89 -32.66 23.63
N PRO A 56 -2.77 -32.67 22.86
CA PRO A 56 -2.76 -33.24 21.51
C PRO A 56 -3.19 -34.70 21.41
N ASP A 57 -2.99 -35.51 22.46
CA ASP A 57 -3.38 -36.93 22.54
C ASP A 57 -4.90 -37.14 22.60
N ARG A 58 -5.70 -36.12 22.93
CA ARG A 58 -7.16 -36.20 22.95
C ARG A 58 -7.80 -36.13 21.56
N PHE A 59 -7.04 -35.76 20.53
CA PHE A 59 -7.50 -35.71 19.15
C PHE A 59 -7.40 -37.10 18.50
N THR A 60 -8.30 -38.00 18.87
CA THR A 60 -8.27 -39.42 18.48
C THR A 60 -9.10 -39.74 17.24
N GLU A 61 -10.05 -38.89 16.89
CA GLU A 61 -10.95 -39.08 15.75
C GLU A 61 -10.52 -38.20 14.57
N SER A 62 -11.05 -38.47 13.38
CA SER A 62 -10.83 -37.66 12.19
C SER A 62 -12.09 -37.51 11.36
N THR A 63 -12.21 -36.35 10.73
CA THR A 63 -13.28 -36.01 9.78
C THR A 63 -12.69 -35.15 8.66
N LYS A 64 -13.53 -34.74 7.71
CA LYS A 64 -13.14 -33.94 6.55
C LYS A 64 -13.89 -32.62 6.53
N LEU A 65 -13.16 -31.54 6.29
CA LEU A 65 -13.71 -30.21 6.03
C LEU A 65 -13.57 -29.90 4.54
N GLU A 66 -14.66 -29.55 3.86
CA GLU A 66 -14.62 -29.13 2.46
C GLU A 66 -14.75 -27.61 2.36
N LEU A 67 -13.76 -26.94 1.75
CA LEU A 67 -13.78 -25.51 1.48
C LEU A 67 -13.30 -25.25 0.07
N VAL A 68 -14.04 -24.44 -0.68
CA VAL A 68 -13.67 -23.96 -2.03
C VAL A 68 -13.22 -25.07 -3.00
N GLY A 69 -13.84 -26.25 -2.89
CA GLY A 69 -13.53 -27.42 -3.72
C GLY A 69 -12.28 -28.20 -3.30
N GLU A 70 -11.66 -27.85 -2.17
CA GLU A 70 -10.58 -28.59 -1.52
C GLU A 70 -11.11 -29.31 -0.27
N THR A 71 -10.56 -30.49 0.02
CA THR A 71 -10.87 -31.28 1.22
C THR A 71 -9.68 -31.26 2.18
N PHE A 72 -9.94 -30.94 3.44
CA PHE A 72 -8.97 -30.82 4.50
C PHE A 72 -9.19 -31.89 5.57
N ASP A 73 -8.10 -32.48 6.04
CA ASP A 73 -8.12 -33.36 7.21
C ASP A 73 -8.31 -32.56 8.49
N VAL A 74 -9.29 -32.98 9.29
CA VAL A 74 -9.58 -32.41 10.61
C VAL A 74 -9.46 -33.52 11.64
N ARG A 75 -8.58 -33.34 12.63
CA ARG A 75 -8.58 -34.20 13.81
C ARG A 75 -9.61 -33.70 14.81
N VAL A 76 -10.28 -34.63 15.49
CA VAL A 76 -11.43 -34.35 16.36
C VAL A 76 -11.15 -34.87 17.77
N ALA A 77 -11.47 -34.04 18.77
CA ALA A 77 -11.48 -34.40 20.17
C ALA A 77 -12.87 -34.17 20.77
N ASN A 78 -13.51 -35.24 21.23
CA ASN A 78 -14.79 -35.18 21.95
C ASN A 78 -14.53 -35.01 23.45
N THR A 79 -15.07 -33.96 24.06
CA THR A 79 -14.78 -33.59 25.46
C THR A 79 -16.05 -33.17 26.21
N GLU A 80 -15.95 -32.94 27.51
CA GLU A 80 -17.05 -32.40 28.33
C GLU A 80 -17.45 -30.96 27.95
N TYR A 81 -16.55 -30.22 27.29
CA TYR A 81 -16.77 -28.83 26.86
C TYR A 81 -17.34 -28.73 25.44
N GLY A 82 -17.35 -29.84 24.70
CA GLY A 82 -17.81 -29.92 23.32
C GLY A 82 -16.84 -30.68 22.41
N VAL A 83 -17.00 -30.47 21.10
CA VAL A 83 -16.24 -31.11 20.02
C VAL A 83 -15.23 -30.11 19.46
N PHE A 84 -13.95 -30.38 19.66
CA PHE A 84 -12.85 -29.59 19.10
C PHE A 84 -12.40 -30.19 17.77
N GLY A 85 -12.27 -29.34 16.75
CA GLY A 85 -11.64 -29.68 15.48
C GLY A 85 -10.31 -28.97 15.34
N ARG A 86 -9.30 -29.68 14.82
CA ARG A 86 -7.98 -29.13 14.49
C ARG A 86 -7.61 -29.50 13.06
N CYS A 87 -7.41 -28.49 12.20
CA CYS A 87 -6.89 -28.64 10.85
C CYS A 87 -5.44 -28.11 10.80
N GLU A 88 -4.47 -29.00 10.66
CA GLU A 88 -3.06 -28.62 10.62
C GLU A 88 -2.68 -27.88 9.33
N GLU A 89 -3.26 -28.26 8.18
CA GLU A 89 -2.94 -27.61 6.90
C GLU A 89 -3.33 -26.12 6.90
N LEU A 90 -4.45 -25.79 7.55
CA LEU A 90 -4.92 -24.42 7.67
C LEU A 90 -4.41 -23.73 8.94
N TRP A 91 -3.77 -24.45 9.87
CA TRP A 91 -3.42 -23.94 11.20
C TRP A 91 -4.64 -23.35 11.93
N LEU A 92 -5.74 -24.10 11.93
CA LEU A 92 -7.05 -23.64 12.42
C LEU A 92 -7.66 -24.62 13.42
N GLU A 93 -8.29 -24.06 14.44
CA GLU A 93 -9.13 -24.79 15.38
C GLU A 93 -10.50 -24.14 15.55
N SER A 94 -11.50 -24.94 15.92
CA SER A 94 -12.79 -24.42 16.40
C SER A 94 -13.49 -25.41 17.34
N LEU A 95 -14.29 -24.88 18.26
CA LEU A 95 -15.14 -25.60 19.19
C LEU A 95 -16.61 -25.55 18.75
N GLY A 96 -17.19 -26.73 18.58
CA GLY A 96 -18.62 -26.91 18.35
C GLY A 96 -19.32 -27.68 19.47
N SER A 97 -20.65 -27.55 19.54
CA SER A 97 -21.45 -28.44 20.40
C SER A 97 -21.60 -29.84 19.81
N THR A 98 -21.38 -29.99 18.50
CA THR A 98 -21.38 -31.25 17.74
C THR A 98 -20.30 -31.19 16.66
N GLU A 99 -19.96 -32.32 16.04
CA GLU A 99 -19.03 -32.34 14.89
C GLU A 99 -19.50 -31.42 13.75
N ALA A 100 -20.80 -31.44 13.42
CA ALA A 100 -21.35 -30.60 12.38
C ALA A 100 -21.28 -29.09 12.72
N ASP A 101 -21.53 -28.72 13.99
CA ASP A 101 -21.39 -27.33 14.44
C ASP A 101 -19.92 -26.88 14.41
N MET A 102 -19.01 -27.77 14.85
CA MET A 102 -17.57 -27.54 14.81
C MET A 102 -17.10 -27.28 13.38
N LEU A 103 -17.46 -28.13 12.41
CA LEU A 103 -17.07 -27.99 11.01
C LEU A 103 -17.63 -26.69 10.39
N LYS A 104 -18.87 -26.33 10.72
CA LYS A 104 -19.48 -25.06 10.27
C LYS A 104 -18.71 -23.85 10.81
N LYS A 105 -18.29 -23.89 12.08
CA LYS A 105 -17.47 -22.82 12.69
C LYS A 105 -16.07 -22.77 12.09
N MET A 106 -15.42 -23.92 11.87
CA MET A 106 -14.14 -23.99 11.17
C MET A 106 -14.24 -23.38 9.78
N ALA A 107 -15.29 -23.70 9.01
CA ALA A 107 -15.50 -23.14 7.68
C ALA A 107 -15.58 -21.60 7.72
N LYS A 108 -16.35 -21.06 8.67
CA LYS A 108 -16.47 -19.61 8.87
C LYS A 108 -15.15 -18.96 9.30
N ALA A 109 -14.42 -19.60 10.20
CA ALA A 109 -13.15 -19.10 10.72
C ALA A 109 -12.02 -19.17 9.68
N ALA A 110 -12.09 -20.11 8.73
CA ALA A 110 -11.14 -20.24 7.62
C ALA A 110 -11.34 -19.18 6.52
N ASP A 111 -12.54 -18.59 6.40
CA ASP A 111 -12.88 -17.70 5.28
C ASP A 111 -11.86 -16.58 5.04
N PRO A 112 -11.36 -15.84 6.06
CA PRO A 112 -10.36 -14.80 5.84
C PRO A 112 -9.06 -15.31 5.18
N LEU A 113 -8.55 -16.47 5.61
CA LEU A 113 -7.36 -17.09 5.00
C LEU A 113 -7.66 -17.50 3.56
N ILE A 114 -8.79 -18.16 3.34
CA ILE A 114 -9.17 -18.67 2.01
C ILE A 114 -9.37 -17.52 1.02
N GLN A 115 -10.12 -16.48 1.38
CA GLN A 115 -10.34 -15.31 0.52
C GLN A 115 -9.02 -14.61 0.21
N ARG A 116 -8.14 -14.46 1.20
CA ARG A 116 -6.81 -13.88 1.00
C ARG A 116 -5.98 -14.69 0.00
N GLN A 117 -5.90 -16.01 0.18
CA GLN A 117 -5.09 -16.87 -0.69
C GLN A 117 -5.64 -16.97 -2.13
N LEU A 118 -6.96 -16.95 -2.30
CA LEU A 118 -7.61 -16.85 -3.60
C LEU A 118 -7.41 -15.47 -4.23
N GLY A 119 -7.45 -14.41 -3.43
CA GLY A 119 -7.20 -13.04 -3.85
C GLY A 119 -5.78 -12.83 -4.38
N ILE A 120 -4.78 -13.33 -3.64
CA ILE A 120 -3.38 -13.36 -4.09
C ILE A 120 -3.29 -14.08 -5.44
N ALA A 121 -3.76 -15.33 -5.49
CA ALA A 121 -3.67 -16.16 -6.70
C ALA A 121 -4.33 -15.49 -7.91
N ARG A 122 -5.55 -14.96 -7.76
CA ARG A 122 -6.28 -14.26 -8.82
C ARG A 122 -5.53 -13.01 -9.32
N THR A 123 -4.88 -12.28 -8.43
CA THR A 123 -4.14 -11.06 -8.78
C THR A 123 -2.91 -11.39 -9.61
N ILE A 124 -2.23 -12.49 -9.29
CA ILE A 124 -1.04 -12.95 -10.01
C ILE A 124 -1.38 -13.95 -11.15
N GLY A 125 -2.66 -14.09 -11.51
CA GLY A 125 -3.11 -14.91 -12.64
C GLY A 125 -2.99 -16.43 -12.44
N ARG A 126 -2.97 -16.90 -11.18
CA ARG A 126 -2.93 -18.33 -10.84
C ARG A 126 -4.32 -18.89 -10.53
N VAL A 127 -4.51 -20.17 -10.82
CA VAL A 127 -5.71 -20.93 -10.46
C VAL A 127 -5.56 -21.52 -9.05
N GLY A 128 -6.64 -21.51 -8.27
CA GLY A 128 -6.66 -22.05 -6.91
C GLY A 128 -6.12 -21.08 -5.86
N ARG A 129 -5.67 -21.61 -4.72
CA ARG A 129 -5.11 -20.83 -3.60
C ARG A 129 -3.59 -20.69 -3.71
N TYR A 130 -3.08 -19.52 -3.34
CA TYR A 130 -1.66 -19.33 -3.09
C TYR A 130 -1.34 -19.61 -1.61
N LYS A 131 -0.52 -20.63 -1.32
CA LYS A 131 -0.20 -21.09 0.06
C LYS A 131 1.19 -20.65 0.55
N GLY A 132 2.02 -20.08 -0.32
CA GLY A 132 3.42 -19.72 -0.03
C GLY A 132 3.57 -18.37 0.68
N PRO A 133 4.78 -18.03 1.13
CA PRO A 133 5.10 -16.70 1.63
C PRO A 133 5.35 -15.71 0.48
N LEU A 134 4.83 -14.48 0.57
CA LEU A 134 4.93 -13.50 -0.52
C LEU A 134 6.36 -13.23 -0.99
N LYS A 135 7.35 -13.25 -0.09
CA LYS A 135 8.77 -13.04 -0.42
C LYS A 135 9.37 -14.06 -1.41
N GLU A 136 8.70 -15.19 -1.62
CA GLU A 136 9.09 -16.21 -2.60
C GLU A 136 8.40 -16.03 -3.96
N LEU A 137 7.54 -15.01 -4.11
CA LEU A 137 6.95 -14.68 -5.39
C LEU A 137 7.98 -14.07 -6.34
N PRO A 138 7.86 -14.32 -7.66
CA PRO A 138 8.59 -13.56 -8.67
C PRO A 138 8.35 -12.05 -8.52
N ALA A 139 9.34 -11.23 -8.87
CA ALA A 139 9.28 -9.78 -8.76
C ALA A 139 8.06 -9.16 -9.49
N GLY A 140 7.73 -9.66 -10.69
CA GLY A 140 6.54 -9.25 -11.43
C GLY A 140 5.24 -9.53 -10.67
N ASP A 141 5.14 -10.66 -9.96
CA ASP A 141 3.98 -11.02 -9.15
C ASP A 141 3.86 -10.15 -7.89
N LEU A 142 4.98 -9.80 -7.25
CA LEU A 142 5.01 -8.85 -6.12
C LEU A 142 4.49 -7.47 -6.53
N ILE A 143 4.92 -6.96 -7.69
CA ILE A 143 4.48 -5.66 -8.21
C ILE A 143 2.97 -5.65 -8.50
N LYS A 144 2.41 -6.74 -9.06
CA LYS A 144 0.96 -6.86 -9.30
C LYS A 144 0.17 -6.80 -7.99
N LEU A 145 0.69 -7.37 -6.90
CA LEU A 145 0.01 -7.35 -5.59
C LEU A 145 -0.07 -5.97 -4.95
N LEU A 146 0.74 -4.99 -5.38
CA LEU A 146 0.59 -3.60 -4.92
C LEU A 146 -0.75 -2.98 -5.33
N TYR A 147 -1.37 -3.50 -6.40
CA TYR A 147 -2.68 -3.10 -6.90
C TYR A 147 -3.85 -3.87 -6.27
N TYR A 148 -3.58 -4.70 -5.25
CA TYR A 148 -4.66 -5.43 -4.59
C TYR A 148 -5.62 -4.46 -3.88
N GLU A 149 -6.91 -4.80 -3.87
CA GLU A 149 -7.96 -3.94 -3.33
C GLU A 149 -7.88 -3.72 -1.80
N ASP A 150 -7.18 -4.63 -1.11
CA ASP A 150 -6.87 -4.57 0.32
C ASP A 150 -5.45 -4.02 0.53
N ARG A 151 -5.39 -2.89 1.25
CA ARG A 151 -4.14 -2.18 1.56
C ARG A 151 -3.17 -2.99 2.42
N GLY A 152 -3.67 -3.86 3.29
CA GLY A 152 -2.86 -4.72 4.14
C GLY A 152 -2.04 -5.72 3.33
N LEU A 153 -2.66 -6.37 2.33
CA LEU A 153 -1.91 -7.25 1.42
C LEU A 153 -0.92 -6.47 0.56
N ALA A 154 -1.31 -5.30 0.05
CA ALA A 154 -0.41 -4.44 -0.71
C ALA A 154 0.81 -4.01 0.14
N ALA A 155 0.60 -3.66 1.42
CA ALA A 155 1.66 -3.32 2.35
C ALA A 155 2.61 -4.51 2.65
N GLU A 156 2.08 -5.73 2.76
CA GLU A 156 2.92 -6.92 2.91
C GLU A 156 3.74 -7.23 1.65
N ALA A 157 3.15 -7.06 0.46
CA ALA A 157 3.89 -7.18 -0.80
C ALA A 157 4.98 -6.11 -0.92
N LYS A 158 4.68 -4.87 -0.52
CA LYS A 158 5.66 -3.78 -0.41
C LYS A 158 6.82 -4.17 0.52
N SER A 159 6.54 -4.70 1.71
CA SER A 159 7.60 -5.16 2.63
C SER A 159 8.43 -6.32 2.08
N ALA A 160 7.83 -7.19 1.26
CA ALA A 160 8.59 -8.22 0.54
C ALA A 160 9.53 -7.60 -0.52
N ILE A 161 9.12 -6.52 -1.19
CA ILE A 161 9.98 -5.77 -2.12
C ILE A 161 11.13 -5.07 -1.38
N GLU A 162 10.85 -4.37 -0.28
CA GLU A 162 11.84 -3.63 0.52
C GLU A 162 12.97 -4.53 1.07
N THR A 163 12.64 -5.80 1.31
CA THR A 163 13.55 -6.82 1.84
C THR A 163 14.15 -7.74 0.78
N SER A 164 13.80 -7.55 -0.49
CA SER A 164 14.35 -8.33 -1.60
C SER A 164 15.84 -8.02 -1.81
N PRO A 165 16.70 -9.01 -2.09
CA PRO A 165 18.09 -8.77 -2.47
C PRO A 165 18.20 -8.06 -3.83
N ASP A 166 17.20 -8.22 -4.70
CA ASP A 166 17.17 -7.70 -6.08
C ASP A 166 16.34 -6.41 -6.18
N TRP A 167 16.35 -5.60 -5.13
CA TRP A 167 15.52 -4.40 -5.01
C TRP A 167 15.69 -3.39 -6.18
N LYS A 168 16.83 -3.37 -6.87
CA LYS A 168 17.08 -2.51 -8.05
C LYS A 168 16.16 -2.80 -9.22
N ASP A 169 15.74 -4.06 -9.35
CA ASP A 169 15.00 -4.52 -10.51
C ASP A 169 13.56 -3.96 -10.51
N PHE A 170 13.08 -3.45 -9.36
CA PHE A 170 11.74 -2.90 -9.22
C PHE A 170 11.62 -1.44 -9.67
N THR A 171 12.73 -0.68 -9.74
CA THR A 171 12.72 0.79 -9.86
C THR A 171 11.87 1.29 -11.02
N GLN A 172 12.06 0.76 -12.22
CA GLN A 172 11.32 1.18 -13.41
C GLN A 172 9.82 0.86 -13.31
N ALA A 173 9.46 -0.26 -12.67
CA ALA A 173 8.06 -0.60 -12.42
C ALA A 173 7.43 0.32 -11.37
N LEU A 174 8.15 0.66 -10.30
CA LEU A 174 7.71 1.60 -9.27
C LEU A 174 7.49 3.01 -9.84
N ILE A 175 8.39 3.50 -10.70
CA ILE A 175 8.20 4.77 -11.42
C ILE A 175 6.96 4.71 -12.32
N ALA A 176 6.74 3.60 -13.02
CA ALA A 176 5.56 3.41 -13.85
C ALA A 176 4.26 3.38 -13.04
N ILE A 177 4.29 2.86 -11.80
CA ILE A 177 3.14 2.91 -10.88
C ILE A 177 2.79 4.36 -10.51
N LEU A 178 3.78 5.22 -10.23
CA LEU A 178 3.52 6.63 -9.92
C LEU A 178 2.73 7.33 -11.03
N ARG A 179 3.03 6.99 -12.28
CA ARG A 179 2.41 7.56 -13.48
C ARG A 179 1.15 6.81 -13.95
N ASP A 180 0.71 5.75 -13.27
CA ASP A 180 -0.49 5.03 -13.67
C ASP A 180 -1.74 5.88 -13.42
N ASP A 181 -2.52 6.12 -14.48
CA ASP A 181 -3.81 6.80 -14.46
C ASP A 181 -4.98 5.84 -14.78
N LYS A 182 -4.69 4.57 -15.04
CA LYS A 182 -5.68 3.61 -15.58
C LYS A 182 -6.19 2.63 -14.55
N HIS A 183 -5.33 2.02 -13.73
CA HIS A 183 -5.81 0.92 -12.88
C HIS A 183 -6.77 1.46 -11.80
N PRO A 184 -7.95 0.84 -11.57
CA PRO A 184 -8.89 1.33 -10.56
C PRO A 184 -8.33 1.35 -9.13
N HIS A 185 -7.47 0.38 -8.80
CA HIS A 185 -6.80 0.31 -7.48
C HIS A 185 -5.41 0.97 -7.44
N ARG A 186 -5.07 1.84 -8.40
CA ARG A 186 -3.74 2.49 -8.51
C ARG A 186 -3.27 3.22 -7.26
N ARG A 187 -4.19 3.80 -6.47
CA ARG A 187 -3.83 4.61 -5.30
C ARG A 187 -3.12 3.81 -4.21
N SER A 188 -3.48 2.54 -4.02
CA SER A 188 -2.76 1.63 -3.12
C SER A 188 -1.34 1.37 -3.63
N ALA A 189 -1.20 1.08 -4.92
CA ALA A 189 0.11 0.82 -5.53
C ALA A 189 1.02 2.06 -5.50
N GLN A 190 0.49 3.23 -5.85
CA GLN A 190 1.17 4.52 -5.78
C GLN A 190 1.62 4.84 -4.36
N TRP A 191 0.77 4.62 -3.36
CA TRP A 191 1.14 4.78 -1.96
C TRP A 191 2.31 3.85 -1.59
N CYS A 192 2.27 2.57 -1.98
CA CYS A 192 3.37 1.64 -1.75
C CYS A 192 4.67 2.06 -2.45
N ALA A 193 4.58 2.54 -3.70
CA ALA A 193 5.74 3.02 -4.44
C ALA A 193 6.39 4.24 -3.78
N LEU A 194 5.57 5.19 -3.30
CA LEU A 194 6.03 6.36 -2.54
C LEU A 194 6.70 5.95 -1.22
N ASP A 195 6.12 5.00 -0.50
CA ASP A 195 6.66 4.49 0.76
C ASP A 195 8.04 3.82 0.55
N ILE A 196 8.20 3.06 -0.55
CA ILE A 196 9.49 2.52 -0.96
C ILE A 196 10.49 3.64 -1.30
N PHE A 197 10.02 4.70 -1.97
CA PHE A 197 10.84 5.84 -2.36
C PHE A 197 11.14 6.85 -1.24
N GLU A 198 10.71 6.60 0.00
CA GLU A 198 11.28 7.30 1.17
C GLU A 198 12.80 7.08 1.30
N ASP A 199 13.30 5.97 0.76
CA ASP A 199 14.73 5.65 0.63
C ASP A 199 15.13 5.61 -0.86
N LEU A 200 14.61 6.52 -1.69
CA LEU A 200 14.84 6.55 -3.15
C LEU A 200 16.33 6.37 -3.55
N PRO A 201 17.32 7.01 -2.89
CA PRO A 201 18.73 6.84 -3.25
C PRO A 201 19.24 5.41 -3.12
N ARG A 202 18.58 4.58 -2.30
CA ARG A 202 18.80 3.15 -2.31
C ARG A 202 18.41 2.61 -3.67
N TYR A 203 17.16 2.78 -4.12
CA TYR A 203 16.56 2.11 -5.28
C TYR A 203 17.09 2.52 -6.67
N VAL A 204 17.52 3.77 -6.84
CA VAL A 204 17.97 4.27 -8.14
C VAL A 204 19.45 3.96 -8.40
N SER A 205 19.80 3.72 -9.67
CA SER A 205 21.18 3.45 -10.08
C SER A 205 21.84 4.63 -10.79
N SER A 206 21.09 5.69 -11.12
CA SER A 206 21.63 6.89 -11.74
C SER A 206 20.83 8.16 -11.41
N PRO A 207 21.42 9.36 -11.58
CA PRO A 207 20.71 10.63 -11.42
C PRO A 207 19.51 10.79 -12.37
N GLU A 208 19.55 10.16 -13.55
CA GLU A 208 18.44 10.16 -14.50
C GLU A 208 17.25 9.38 -13.96
N GLU A 209 17.46 8.19 -13.36
CA GLU A 209 16.38 7.43 -12.72
C GLU A 209 15.81 8.15 -11.49
N GLU A 210 16.66 8.84 -10.72
CA GLU A 210 16.23 9.70 -9.62
C GLU A 210 15.30 10.80 -10.12
N MET A 211 15.68 11.46 -11.22
CA MET A 211 14.84 12.49 -11.85
C MET A 211 13.53 11.92 -12.37
N GLU A 212 13.54 10.76 -13.04
CA GLU A 212 12.33 10.12 -13.53
C GLU A 212 11.35 9.78 -12.39
N ALA A 213 11.86 9.37 -11.23
CA ALA A 213 11.04 9.12 -10.05
C ALA A 213 10.45 10.42 -9.49
N VAL A 214 11.27 11.48 -9.37
CA VAL A 214 10.83 12.82 -8.93
C VAL A 214 9.74 13.38 -9.86
N GLU A 215 9.94 13.29 -11.17
CA GLU A 215 8.96 13.69 -12.19
C GLU A 215 7.67 12.86 -12.06
N GLY A 216 7.78 11.56 -11.80
CA GLY A 216 6.60 10.73 -11.51
C GLY A 216 5.81 11.19 -10.29
N MET A 217 6.49 11.64 -9.22
CA MET A 217 5.84 12.21 -8.04
C MET A 217 5.21 13.58 -8.33
N LEU A 218 5.87 14.42 -9.12
CA LEU A 218 5.34 15.70 -9.62
C LEU A 218 4.05 15.47 -10.42
N ASP A 219 4.10 14.59 -11.42
CA ASP A 219 2.96 14.24 -12.28
C ASP A 219 1.78 13.75 -11.44
N LEU A 220 2.04 12.91 -10.44
CA LEU A 220 1.04 12.38 -9.52
C LEU A 220 0.34 13.49 -8.72
N ILE A 221 1.10 14.45 -8.18
CA ILE A 221 0.55 15.60 -7.45
C ILE A 221 -0.22 16.52 -8.39
N TRP A 222 0.32 16.78 -9.58
CA TRP A 222 -0.23 17.73 -10.55
C TRP A 222 -1.58 17.26 -11.11
N THR A 223 -1.71 15.96 -11.37
CA THR A 223 -2.89 15.36 -12.00
C THR A 223 -3.91 14.79 -10.99
N ALA A 224 -3.75 15.11 -9.70
CA ALA A 224 -4.56 14.55 -8.63
C ALA A 224 -6.07 14.82 -8.79
N GLU A 225 -6.89 13.77 -8.96
CA GLU A 225 -8.36 13.87 -8.97
C GLU A 225 -9.00 13.56 -7.61
N ASP A 226 -8.22 12.95 -6.72
CA ASP A 226 -8.60 12.43 -5.41
C ASP A 226 -7.35 12.39 -4.51
N ASP A 227 -7.54 12.08 -3.23
CA ASP A 227 -6.44 11.75 -2.31
C ASP A 227 -6.73 10.45 -1.54
N TYR A 228 -7.29 9.45 -2.23
CA TYR A 228 -7.50 8.13 -1.62
C TYR A 228 -6.19 7.55 -1.13
N CYS A 229 -6.23 6.76 -0.04
CA CYS A 229 -5.04 6.29 0.67
C CYS A 229 -4.13 7.40 1.23
N ARG A 230 -4.50 8.69 1.14
CA ARG A 230 -3.59 9.82 1.36
C ARG A 230 -2.38 9.75 0.43
N THR A 231 -2.56 9.23 -0.78
CA THR A 231 -1.47 8.98 -1.73
C THR A 231 -0.84 10.27 -2.24
N ILE A 232 -1.65 11.29 -2.55
CA ILE A 232 -1.14 12.58 -3.03
C ILE A 232 -0.44 13.32 -1.90
N PHE A 233 -1.04 13.27 -0.71
CA PHE A 233 -0.39 13.74 0.50
C PHE A 233 0.98 13.09 0.73
N LYS A 234 1.05 11.76 0.63
CA LYS A 234 2.30 10.99 0.79
C LYS A 234 3.37 11.43 -0.22
N ALA A 235 2.99 11.77 -1.45
CA ALA A 235 3.94 12.27 -2.44
C ALA A 235 4.57 13.60 -2.01
N GLY A 236 3.78 14.50 -1.41
CA GLY A 236 4.27 15.72 -0.79
C GLY A 236 5.24 15.45 0.36
N VAL A 237 4.94 14.48 1.22
CA VAL A 237 5.82 14.05 2.32
C VAL A 237 7.14 13.48 1.82
N VAL A 238 7.12 12.61 0.80
CA VAL A 238 8.36 12.01 0.26
C VAL A 238 9.24 13.09 -0.35
N LEU A 239 8.68 13.96 -1.21
CA LEU A 239 9.43 15.06 -1.80
C LEU A 239 9.99 16.02 -0.73
N GLY A 240 9.17 16.36 0.27
CA GLY A 240 9.53 17.36 1.27
C GLY A 240 10.41 16.86 2.40
N GLY A 241 10.22 15.62 2.84
CA GLY A 241 10.91 15.04 4.00
C GLY A 241 12.07 14.12 3.63
N HIS A 242 12.06 13.51 2.44
CA HIS A 242 13.06 12.51 2.03
C HIS A 242 13.92 12.97 0.85
N LEU A 243 13.42 13.90 0.03
CA LEU A 243 14.16 14.52 -1.08
C LEU A 243 14.22 16.06 -1.00
N PRO A 244 14.34 16.68 0.19
CA PRO A 244 14.05 18.10 0.44
C PRO A 244 14.85 19.08 -0.42
N SER A 245 16.14 18.81 -0.63
CA SER A 245 17.09 19.78 -1.15
C SER A 245 17.07 19.88 -2.67
N LYS A 246 17.78 18.98 -3.36
CA LYS A 246 18.06 19.07 -4.81
C LYS A 246 16.81 19.06 -5.69
N HIS A 247 15.75 18.38 -5.24
CA HIS A 247 14.57 18.10 -6.07
C HIS A 247 13.26 18.53 -5.40
N GLY A 248 13.04 18.13 -4.14
CA GLY A 248 11.78 18.29 -3.43
C GLY A 248 11.31 19.74 -3.31
N GLY A 249 12.15 20.63 -2.78
CA GLY A 249 11.82 22.05 -2.63
C GLY A 249 11.35 22.72 -3.93
N PRO A 250 12.17 22.72 -5.01
CA PRO A 250 11.77 23.28 -6.29
C PRO A 250 10.48 22.69 -6.86
N VAL A 251 10.33 21.36 -6.82
CA VAL A 251 9.15 20.66 -7.34
C VAL A 251 7.90 21.01 -6.54
N LEU A 252 7.98 21.05 -5.21
CA LEU A 252 6.84 21.39 -4.37
C LEU A 252 6.43 22.86 -4.50
N ILE A 253 7.38 23.78 -4.73
CA ILE A 253 7.07 25.18 -5.08
C ILE A 253 6.25 25.24 -6.38
N GLU A 254 6.62 24.45 -7.39
CA GLU A 254 5.86 24.36 -8.64
C GLU A 254 4.45 23.79 -8.39
N CYS A 255 4.33 22.74 -7.58
CA CYS A 255 3.05 22.12 -7.22
C CYS A 255 2.07 23.03 -6.47
N LEU A 256 2.49 24.20 -5.96
CA LEU A 256 1.57 25.22 -5.46
C LEU A 256 0.60 25.70 -6.57
N GLN A 257 0.94 25.53 -7.84
CA GLN A 257 0.06 25.85 -8.96
C GLN A 257 -0.73 24.64 -9.48
N ALA A 258 -0.69 23.49 -8.80
CA ALA A 258 -1.41 22.30 -9.23
C ALA A 258 -2.91 22.60 -9.40
N PRO A 259 -3.57 22.11 -10.47
CA PRO A 259 -5.00 22.34 -10.71
C PRO A 259 -5.89 21.89 -9.54
N SER A 260 -5.50 20.79 -8.90
CA SER A 260 -6.26 20.13 -7.84
C SER A 260 -5.97 20.71 -6.45
N PRO A 261 -7.00 20.88 -5.60
CA PRO A 261 -6.79 21.27 -4.21
C PRO A 261 -6.01 20.23 -3.41
N PHE A 262 -6.10 18.93 -3.75
CA PHE A 262 -5.32 17.88 -3.09
C PHE A 262 -3.82 18.03 -3.37
N GLY A 263 -3.46 18.32 -4.62
CA GLY A 263 -2.08 18.55 -5.02
C GLY A 263 -1.48 19.77 -4.34
N ARG A 264 -2.22 20.89 -4.30
CA ARG A 264 -1.79 22.10 -3.58
C ARG A 264 -1.67 21.88 -2.08
N ARG A 265 -2.60 21.13 -1.45
CA ARG A 265 -2.50 20.74 -0.02
C ARG A 265 -1.21 19.99 0.27
N ALA A 266 -0.92 18.96 -0.54
CA ALA A 266 0.29 18.15 -0.41
C ALA A 266 1.57 18.99 -0.57
N ALA A 267 1.56 19.93 -1.52
CA ALA A 267 2.66 20.87 -1.74
C ALA A 267 2.90 21.79 -0.53
N ILE A 268 1.84 22.43 -0.02
CA ILE A 268 1.94 23.32 1.16
C ILE A 268 2.52 22.58 2.36
N HIS A 269 2.05 21.36 2.63
CA HIS A 269 2.55 20.54 3.72
C HIS A 269 4.00 20.09 3.49
N GLY A 270 4.32 19.53 2.32
CA GLY A 270 5.67 19.08 2.00
C GLY A 270 6.72 20.19 2.11
N LEU A 271 6.36 21.43 1.75
CA LEU A 271 7.25 22.59 1.86
C LEU A 271 7.65 22.95 3.30
N PHE A 272 6.83 22.60 4.30
CA PHE A 272 7.24 22.72 5.69
C PHE A 272 8.44 21.80 5.98
N HIS A 273 8.30 20.52 5.61
CA HIS A 273 9.37 19.54 5.78
C HIS A 273 10.63 19.90 5.00
N VAL A 274 10.50 20.52 3.81
CA VAL A 274 11.67 21.03 3.08
C VAL A 274 12.51 21.95 3.95
N VAL A 275 11.89 22.87 4.69
CA VAL A 275 12.62 23.85 5.52
C VAL A 275 13.21 23.21 6.78
N GLU A 276 12.58 22.16 7.32
CA GLU A 276 13.16 21.39 8.43
C GLU A 276 14.51 20.78 8.06
N TRP A 277 14.64 20.29 6.82
CA TRP A 277 15.86 19.65 6.33
C TRP A 277 16.83 20.59 5.62
N ASP A 278 16.31 21.63 4.96
CA ASP A 278 17.08 22.64 4.24
C ASP A 278 16.61 24.06 4.60
N SER A 279 17.10 24.55 5.74
CA SER A 279 16.83 25.91 6.22
C SER A 279 17.22 27.02 5.23
N GLY A 280 18.11 26.74 4.27
CA GLY A 280 18.47 27.67 3.20
C GLY A 280 17.31 28.02 2.27
N MET A 281 16.32 27.12 2.16
CA MET A 281 15.12 27.31 1.35
C MET A 281 14.04 28.16 2.04
N LYS A 282 14.16 28.43 3.36
CA LYS A 282 13.15 29.16 4.16
C LYS A 282 12.59 30.40 3.45
N GLY A 283 13.46 31.29 2.98
CA GLY A 283 13.04 32.53 2.31
C GLY A 283 12.30 32.29 0.99
N ALA A 284 12.72 31.31 0.20
CA ALA A 284 12.08 30.96 -1.07
C ALA A 284 10.70 30.33 -0.84
N VAL A 285 10.60 29.41 0.13
CA VAL A 285 9.37 28.72 0.50
C VAL A 285 8.32 29.70 1.04
N VAL A 286 8.69 30.53 2.02
CA VAL A 286 7.77 31.53 2.59
C VAL A 286 7.27 32.48 1.51
N LYS A 287 8.17 32.97 0.65
CA LYS A 287 7.79 33.82 -0.49
C LYS A 287 6.78 33.12 -1.40
N ALA A 288 7.02 31.86 -1.75
CA ALA A 288 6.12 31.10 -2.62
C ALA A 288 4.74 30.89 -1.99
N LEU A 289 4.67 30.50 -0.71
CA LEU A 289 3.42 30.34 0.03
C LEU A 289 2.65 31.65 0.11
N ARG A 290 3.33 32.78 0.39
CA ARG A 290 2.71 34.11 0.41
C ARG A 290 2.16 34.53 -0.95
N SER A 291 2.92 34.30 -2.03
CA SER A 291 2.46 34.62 -3.38
C SER A 291 1.25 33.79 -3.81
N MET A 292 1.16 32.52 -3.40
CA MET A 292 -0.02 31.68 -3.65
C MET A 292 -1.31 32.27 -3.05
N LEU A 293 -1.24 32.98 -1.92
CA LEU A 293 -2.43 33.55 -1.26
C LEU A 293 -3.21 34.53 -2.16
N GLU A 294 -2.54 35.13 -3.14
CA GLU A 294 -3.14 36.09 -4.07
C GLU A 294 -4.04 35.41 -5.10
N SER A 295 -3.74 34.15 -5.47
CA SER A 295 -4.44 33.41 -6.52
C SER A 295 -5.26 32.21 -6.00
N GLU A 296 -5.01 31.75 -4.76
CA GLU A 296 -5.74 30.63 -4.18
C GLU A 296 -7.22 30.97 -3.99
N ARG A 297 -8.06 30.11 -4.56
CA ARG A 297 -9.52 30.25 -4.59
C ARG A 297 -10.19 29.50 -3.45
N GLU A 298 -9.54 28.45 -2.95
CA GLU A 298 -10.05 27.61 -1.87
C GLU A 298 -9.73 28.25 -0.51
N PRO A 299 -10.72 28.76 0.25
CA PRO A 299 -10.46 29.44 1.51
C PRO A 299 -9.70 28.59 2.54
N LEU A 300 -9.95 27.27 2.58
CA LEU A 300 -9.24 26.37 3.49
C LEU A 300 -7.75 26.32 3.17
N LEU A 301 -7.39 26.23 1.89
CA LEU A 301 -6.00 26.20 1.45
C LEU A 301 -5.31 27.54 1.62
N LYS A 302 -6.03 28.64 1.39
CA LYS A 302 -5.50 29.98 1.64
C LYS A 302 -5.14 30.16 3.12
N HIS A 303 -6.04 29.75 4.02
CA HIS A 303 -5.74 29.77 5.46
C HIS A 303 -4.57 28.85 5.82
N PHE A 304 -4.56 27.63 5.26
CA PHE A 304 -3.50 26.66 5.49
C PHE A 304 -2.12 27.17 5.08
N ALA A 305 -2.00 27.72 3.86
CA ALA A 305 -0.75 28.30 3.35
C ALA A 305 -0.29 29.52 4.17
N GLU A 306 -1.20 30.39 4.59
CA GLU A 306 -0.88 31.56 5.42
C GLU A 306 -0.31 31.13 6.78
N ARG A 307 -0.98 30.18 7.44
CA ARG A 307 -0.53 29.64 8.73
C ARG A 307 0.79 28.90 8.60
N MET A 308 0.94 28.09 7.55
CA MET A 308 2.19 27.38 7.28
C MET A 308 3.36 28.34 7.07
N ALA A 309 3.16 29.43 6.30
CA ALA A 309 4.17 30.47 6.13
C ALA A 309 4.56 31.11 7.47
N ASN A 310 3.60 31.42 8.34
CA ASN A 310 3.87 31.96 9.67
C ASN A 310 4.66 30.97 10.54
N ASP A 311 4.27 29.69 10.54
CA ASP A 311 4.91 28.63 11.33
C ASP A 311 6.38 28.50 10.90
N ILE A 312 6.66 28.43 9.58
CA ILE A 312 8.01 28.42 9.01
C ILE A 312 8.81 29.69 9.37
N GLU A 313 8.21 30.88 9.25
CA GLU A 313 8.89 32.13 9.61
C GLU A 313 9.30 32.16 11.08
N SER A 314 8.46 31.62 11.96
CA SER A 314 8.67 31.57 13.40
C SER A 314 9.55 30.41 13.89
N ASP A 315 10.05 29.56 12.98
CA ASP A 315 10.80 28.34 13.30
C ASP A 315 10.02 27.42 14.25
N ALA A 316 8.70 27.29 14.02
CA ALA A 316 7.85 26.40 14.80
C ALA A 316 8.28 24.94 14.62
N THR A 317 8.26 24.17 15.71
CA THR A 317 8.59 22.74 15.69
C THR A 317 7.45 21.88 15.17
N ASP A 318 6.20 22.32 15.37
CA ASP A 318 5.00 21.67 14.85
C ASP A 318 4.25 22.66 13.96
N HIS A 319 3.69 22.16 12.86
CA HIS A 319 2.79 22.95 12.02
C HIS A 319 1.32 22.70 12.37
N ILE A 320 0.44 23.61 11.96
CA ILE A 320 -1.01 23.42 12.11
C ILE A 320 -1.50 22.12 11.44
N PRO A 321 -2.56 21.48 11.98
CA PRO A 321 -3.12 20.28 11.34
C PRO A 321 -3.62 20.61 9.93
N GLU A 322 -3.50 19.63 9.04
CA GLU A 322 -3.94 19.78 7.67
C GLU A 322 -5.47 19.91 7.55
N PRO A 323 -5.95 20.70 6.58
CA PRO A 323 -7.37 20.79 6.30
C PRO A 323 -7.88 19.51 5.64
N ARG A 324 -9.09 19.10 6.02
CA ARG A 324 -9.86 18.04 5.36
C ARG A 324 -10.93 18.67 4.48
N PHE A 325 -11.02 18.24 3.21
CA PHE A 325 -12.08 18.70 2.32
C PHE A 325 -13.39 17.95 2.60
N GLU A 326 -14.52 18.58 2.31
CA GLU A 326 -15.82 17.95 2.44
C GLU A 326 -15.92 16.71 1.53
N GLY A 327 -16.40 15.60 2.08
CA GLY A 327 -16.53 14.33 1.34
C GLY A 327 -15.26 13.49 1.23
N GLU A 328 -14.12 13.92 1.80
CA GLU A 328 -12.94 13.05 1.90
C GLU A 328 -13.18 11.93 2.90
N GLU A 329 -12.94 10.68 2.48
CA GLU A 329 -12.83 9.51 3.35
C GLU A 329 -11.36 9.11 3.44
N TRP A 330 -10.86 8.88 4.66
CA TRP A 330 -9.46 8.57 4.95
C TRP A 330 -9.23 7.07 5.07
#